data_AF-A0A966MT42-F1
#
_entry.id   AF-A0A966MT42-F1
#
_cell.length_a   1.000
_cell.length_b   1.000
_cell.length_c   1.000
_cell.angle_alpha   90.00
_cell.angle_beta   90.00
_cell.angle_gamma   90.00
#
_symmetry.space_group_name_H-M   'P 1'
#
loop_
_entity.id
_entity.type
_entity.pdbx_description
1 polymer ?
#
loop_
_entity_poly.entity_id
_entity_poly.type
_entity_poly.pdbx_seq_one_letter_code
_entity_poly.pdbx_strand_id
1 'polypeptide(L)'
;MSMPHLTRASPPRRHLVLTSVCVIGLHLAWLGSPLPAVSSPGGLAALGPTSPPRTSSDDSSQLPPLASRAQDHAPSPSGPLRVRVAQWAPVTPTVSKAAVPAPDKAPMSAVTVLAPERVSAGAVDAESATWVLAQATVDSESLLRSNANESLIQATVKPPSSARLQFDVLGKIKGFGYTVRGELSWQQDGRQYQSRFEIGMPLLGSRVQTSQGQIGGGGLLPTRFGDKVRSEQAAHFERDKGLISFSANTPSAPLELGAQDRLSLFMQLASLLAGAPQRYPTGTQITLQIVSAREAEPWTFRVDPAETLQLPLGPTPAVRLTRLPRQPYDQQVDLWFAPSLGYLPVRLRVTHPNGDVADQVLRRLEPTG
;
A
#
# COMPACT_ATOMS: atom_id res chain seq x y z
N MET A 1 -30.48 11.34 52.70
CA MET A 1 -30.42 12.20 51.49
C MET A 1 -30.46 11.29 50.28
N SER A 2 -31.47 11.42 49.42
CA SER A 2 -31.61 10.61 48.21
C SER A 2 -31.42 11.51 46.99
N MET A 3 -30.49 11.15 46.09
CA MET A 3 -30.24 11.87 44.84
C MET A 3 -31.07 11.25 43.70
N PRO A 4 -31.68 12.04 42.80
CA PRO A 4 -32.44 11.52 41.67
C PRO A 4 -31.52 11.05 40.52
N HIS A 5 -31.80 9.88 39.94
CA HIS A 5 -31.10 9.41 38.75
C HIS A 5 -31.62 10.10 37.49
N LEU A 6 -30.79 10.96 36.88
CA LEU A 6 -31.03 11.50 35.54
C LEU A 6 -30.90 10.41 34.47
N THR A 7 -31.99 10.11 33.77
CA THR A 7 -32.04 9.11 32.70
C THR A 7 -31.43 9.70 31.41
N ARG A 8 -30.24 9.23 31.02
CA ARG A 8 -29.55 9.72 29.82
C ARG A 8 -30.19 9.12 28.56
N ALA A 9 -30.97 9.91 27.83
CA ALA A 9 -31.56 9.49 26.56
C ALA A 9 -30.47 9.10 25.55
N SER A 10 -30.57 7.89 25.00
CA SER A 10 -29.64 7.41 23.97
C SER A 10 -30.10 7.87 22.57
N PRO A 11 -29.19 8.32 21.69
CA PRO A 11 -29.56 8.82 20.37
C PRO A 11 -30.13 7.72 19.47
N PRO A 12 -30.99 8.05 18.49
CA PRO A 12 -31.68 7.05 17.68
C PRO A 12 -30.70 6.19 16.86
N ARG A 13 -30.89 4.86 16.92
CA ARG A 13 -30.03 3.84 16.27
C ARG A 13 -29.70 4.11 14.79
N ARG A 14 -30.57 4.82 14.06
CA ARG A 14 -30.35 5.20 12.65
C ARG A 14 -29.09 6.06 12.45
N HIS A 15 -28.78 6.97 13.37
CA HIS A 15 -27.57 7.81 13.26
C HIS A 15 -26.28 7.00 13.51
N LEU A 16 -26.35 5.97 14.36
CA LEU A 16 -25.22 5.09 14.69
C LEU A 16 -24.85 4.16 13.52
N VAL A 17 -25.85 3.68 12.77
CA VAL A 17 -25.63 2.93 11.52
C VAL A 17 -25.04 3.85 10.44
N LEU A 18 -25.58 5.07 10.28
CA LEU A 18 -25.10 6.01 9.26
C LEU A 18 -23.65 6.45 9.49
N THR A 19 -23.25 6.72 10.75
CA THR A 19 -21.87 7.09 11.06
C THR A 19 -20.89 5.92 10.89
N SER A 20 -21.28 4.70 11.26
CA SER A 20 -20.45 3.51 11.03
C SER A 20 -20.20 3.26 9.54
N VAL A 21 -21.23 3.43 8.69
CA VAL A 21 -21.13 3.30 7.23
C VAL A 21 -20.20 4.39 6.64
N CYS A 22 -20.37 5.67 7.02
CA CYS A 22 -19.48 6.73 6.57
C CYS A 22 -18.00 6.51 6.97
N VAL A 23 -17.74 5.93 8.15
CA VAL A 23 -16.38 5.60 8.62
C VAL A 23 -15.77 4.45 7.81
N ILE A 24 -16.54 3.42 7.46
CA ILE A 24 -16.06 2.30 6.63
C ILE A 24 -15.63 2.78 5.22
N GLY A 25 -16.44 3.62 4.58
CA GLY A 25 -16.10 4.19 3.27
C GLY A 25 -14.88 5.11 3.31
N LEU A 26 -14.70 5.84 4.42
CA LEU A 26 -13.52 6.68 4.62
C LEU A 26 -12.25 5.81 4.80
N HIS A 27 -12.28 4.74 5.58
CA HIS A 27 -11.10 3.90 5.81
C HIS A 27 -10.73 3.00 4.63
N LEU A 28 -11.69 2.56 3.80
CA LEU A 28 -11.39 1.85 2.55
C LEU A 28 -10.77 2.74 1.46
N ALA A 29 -11.03 4.06 1.50
CA ALA A 29 -10.25 5.05 0.75
C ALA A 29 -8.81 5.23 1.30
N TRP A 30 -8.56 4.87 2.56
CA TRP A 30 -7.27 4.95 3.24
C TRP A 30 -6.42 3.68 3.14
N LEU A 31 -6.82 2.69 2.34
CA LEU A 31 -6.04 1.49 2.05
C LEU A 31 -4.82 1.74 1.14
N GLY A 32 -4.24 2.93 1.23
CA GLY A 32 -3.07 3.37 0.50
C GLY A 32 -2.53 4.67 1.06
N SER A 33 -3.39 5.67 1.33
CA SER A 33 -3.00 7.01 1.79
C SER A 33 -1.95 7.00 2.91
N PRO A 34 -0.92 7.85 2.82
CA PRO A 34 0.02 8.04 3.92
C PRO A 34 -0.72 8.67 5.11
N LEU A 35 -0.22 8.41 6.32
CA LEU A 35 -0.57 9.27 7.45
C LEU A 35 0.03 10.67 7.21
N PRO A 36 -0.66 11.75 7.59
CA PRO A 36 -0.10 13.09 7.46
C PRO A 36 1.16 13.19 8.35
N ALA A 37 2.30 13.51 7.74
CA ALA A 37 3.48 13.92 8.48
C ALA A 37 3.14 15.14 9.33
N VAL A 38 3.49 15.10 10.63
CA VAL A 38 3.31 16.25 11.54
C VAL A 38 4.22 17.36 11.05
N SER A 39 3.62 18.33 10.36
CA SER A 39 4.30 19.50 9.82
C SER A 39 4.44 20.54 10.93
N SER A 40 5.65 20.77 11.43
CA SER A 40 5.92 21.89 12.32
C SER A 40 5.60 23.22 11.61
N PRO A 41 4.89 24.17 12.24
CA PRO A 41 4.45 25.38 11.57
C PRO A 41 5.59 26.41 11.49
N GLY A 42 6.03 26.75 10.28
CA GLY A 42 6.99 27.83 10.03
C GLY A 42 7.10 28.19 8.56
N GLY A 43 6.65 29.39 8.19
CA GLY A 43 6.74 29.90 6.80
C GLY A 43 5.62 30.88 6.45
N LEU A 44 5.87 32.18 6.65
CA LEU A 44 4.95 33.27 6.27
C LEU A 44 5.20 33.76 4.85
N ALA A 45 4.18 33.70 3.98
CA ALA A 45 3.96 34.60 2.83
C ALA A 45 2.51 34.39 2.33
N ALA A 46 1.56 35.34 2.40
CA ALA A 46 1.52 36.71 1.89
C ALA A 46 1.35 36.81 0.36
N LEU A 47 0.10 36.78 -0.13
CA LEU A 47 -0.35 37.43 -1.38
C LEU A 47 -1.80 37.92 -1.25
N GLY A 48 -2.11 39.03 -1.93
CA GLY A 48 -3.38 39.77 -1.81
C GLY A 48 -4.49 39.36 -2.80
N PRO A 49 -5.63 40.11 -2.81
CA PRO A 49 -6.87 39.68 -3.46
C PRO A 49 -7.13 40.29 -4.84
N THR A 50 -7.94 39.63 -5.67
CA THR A 50 -8.76 40.29 -6.72
C THR A 50 -9.94 39.42 -7.17
N SER A 51 -10.99 40.06 -7.69
CA SER A 51 -12.35 39.52 -7.89
C SER A 51 -12.67 39.16 -9.38
N PRO A 52 -13.77 38.44 -9.68
CA PRO A 52 -14.12 37.95 -11.03
C PRO A 52 -15.05 38.92 -11.80
N PRO A 53 -15.38 38.63 -13.08
CA PRO A 53 -16.82 38.50 -13.42
C PRO A 53 -17.21 37.60 -14.64
N ARG A 54 -18.45 37.05 -14.60
CA ARG A 54 -19.49 36.96 -15.69
C ARG A 54 -19.17 36.24 -17.04
N THR A 55 -20.10 35.90 -17.97
CA THR A 55 -21.53 35.45 -18.03
C THR A 55 -21.84 35.01 -19.48
N SER A 56 -22.64 33.95 -19.69
CA SER A 56 -23.48 33.65 -20.89
C SER A 56 -24.19 32.28 -20.65
N SER A 57 -25.50 32.05 -20.85
CA SER A 57 -26.33 32.04 -22.08
C SER A 57 -25.76 31.08 -23.16
N ASP A 58 -26.46 30.23 -23.91
CA ASP A 58 -27.88 29.86 -24.13
C ASP A 58 -27.88 28.55 -25.00
N ASP A 59 -28.93 27.75 -25.29
CA ASP A 59 -30.36 27.60 -24.90
C ASP A 59 -30.84 26.19 -25.40
N SER A 60 -32.13 25.83 -25.16
CA SER A 60 -33.02 25.09 -26.10
C SER A 60 -33.20 23.55 -26.05
N SER A 61 -34.47 23.17 -26.27
CA SER A 61 -34.97 21.98 -27.01
C SER A 61 -35.16 20.58 -26.36
N GLN A 62 -36.17 20.47 -25.48
CA GLN A 62 -37.48 19.80 -25.71
C GLN A 62 -37.64 18.36 -26.33
N LEU A 63 -38.25 17.44 -25.53
CA LEU A 63 -39.13 16.27 -25.84
C LEU A 63 -38.57 15.00 -26.57
N PRO A 64 -39.28 13.83 -26.56
CA PRO A 64 -40.42 13.34 -25.74
C PRO A 64 -40.15 11.97 -25.04
N PRO A 65 -41.08 11.44 -24.20
CA PRO A 65 -40.95 10.10 -23.60
C PRO A 65 -41.58 8.97 -24.45
N LEU A 66 -41.05 7.75 -24.36
CA LEU A 66 -41.68 6.52 -24.86
C LEU A 66 -41.79 5.45 -23.76
N ALA A 67 -42.84 4.62 -23.82
CA ALA A 67 -43.18 3.65 -22.79
C ALA A 67 -43.31 2.21 -23.33
N SER A 68 -42.80 1.22 -22.56
CA SER A 68 -43.21 -0.21 -22.46
C SER A 68 -42.19 -0.90 -21.53
N ARG A 69 -42.51 -1.63 -20.45
CA ARG A 69 -43.50 -2.70 -20.16
C ARG A 69 -43.04 -4.12 -20.57
N ALA A 70 -42.50 -4.86 -19.60
CA ALA A 70 -42.61 -6.31 -19.31
C ALA A 70 -41.66 -6.59 -18.11
N GLN A 71 -42.07 -7.10 -16.93
CA GLN A 71 -42.31 -8.53 -16.61
C GLN A 71 -41.10 -9.41 -17.03
N ASP A 72 -40.35 -10.05 -16.14
CA ASP A 72 -40.87 -11.08 -15.22
C ASP A 72 -39.97 -11.51 -14.03
N HIS A 73 -40.59 -12.31 -13.14
CA HIS A 73 -40.05 -13.28 -12.17
C HIS A 73 -38.87 -12.94 -11.23
N ALA A 74 -39.20 -12.81 -9.93
CA ALA A 74 -38.28 -12.95 -8.81
C ALA A 74 -38.51 -14.28 -8.04
N PRO A 75 -37.46 -15.04 -7.68
CA PRO A 75 -37.53 -16.09 -6.66
C PRO A 75 -37.24 -15.53 -5.26
N SER A 76 -38.00 -15.97 -4.24
CA SER A 76 -37.84 -15.54 -2.84
C SER A 76 -36.56 -16.07 -2.17
N PRO A 77 -36.00 -15.35 -1.18
CA PRO A 77 -34.75 -15.75 -0.52
C PRO A 77 -34.95 -16.89 0.49
N SER A 78 -34.07 -17.89 0.44
CA SER A 78 -33.93 -18.89 1.51
C SER A 78 -33.27 -18.27 2.76
N GLY A 79 -33.63 -18.80 3.94
CA GLY A 79 -33.33 -18.18 5.23
C GLY A 79 -31.85 -18.16 5.67
N PRO A 80 -31.53 -17.46 6.77
CA PRO A 80 -30.15 -17.21 7.19
C PRO A 80 -29.47 -18.45 7.79
N LEU A 81 -28.34 -18.84 7.19
CA LEU A 81 -27.39 -19.81 7.75
C LEU A 81 -26.76 -19.25 9.04
N ARG A 82 -26.84 -20.00 10.14
CA ARG A 82 -26.15 -19.67 11.39
C ARG A 82 -24.73 -20.22 11.36
N VAL A 83 -23.74 -19.32 11.27
CA VAL A 83 -22.31 -19.67 11.43
C VAL A 83 -21.94 -19.66 12.90
N ARG A 84 -21.34 -20.76 13.39
CA ARG A 84 -20.85 -20.92 14.76
C ARG A 84 -19.36 -20.55 14.80
N VAL A 85 -19.02 -19.48 15.52
CA VAL A 85 -17.61 -19.05 15.68
C VAL A 85 -16.89 -20.00 16.64
N ALA A 86 -15.82 -20.66 16.17
CA ALA A 86 -14.89 -21.37 17.03
C ALA A 86 -13.91 -20.37 17.66
N GLN A 87 -13.71 -20.46 18.97
CA GLN A 87 -12.77 -19.61 19.70
C GLN A 87 -11.40 -20.31 19.77
N TRP A 88 -10.36 -19.69 19.20
CA TRP A 88 -8.98 -20.10 19.43
C TRP A 88 -8.47 -19.48 20.73
N ALA A 89 -8.05 -20.33 21.68
CA ALA A 89 -7.30 -19.90 22.86
C ALA A 89 -5.81 -19.76 22.49
N PRO A 90 -5.10 -18.71 22.98
CA PRO A 90 -3.67 -18.56 22.74
C PRO A 90 -2.85 -19.55 23.60
N VAL A 91 -1.94 -20.28 22.97
CA VAL A 91 -0.90 -21.05 23.67
C VAL A 91 0.32 -20.18 23.92
N THR A 92 0.65 -19.96 25.19
CA THR A 92 1.87 -19.27 25.62
C THR A 92 3.06 -20.23 25.67
N PRO A 93 4.17 -19.98 24.94
CA PRO A 93 5.38 -20.77 25.10
C PRO A 93 6.15 -20.37 26.37
N THR A 94 6.33 -21.32 27.29
CA THR A 94 7.19 -21.15 28.46
C THR A 94 8.66 -21.23 28.04
N VAL A 95 9.40 -20.12 28.14
CA VAL A 95 10.86 -20.12 27.96
C VAL A 95 11.51 -20.39 29.31
N SER A 96 12.19 -21.54 29.43
CA SER A 96 12.97 -21.90 30.63
C SER A 96 14.31 -21.15 30.66
N LYS A 97 14.64 -20.57 31.80
CA LYS A 97 15.88 -19.81 32.02
C LYS A 97 17.02 -20.72 32.48
N ALA A 98 17.90 -21.12 31.57
CA ALA A 98 19.16 -21.78 31.91
C ALA A 98 20.23 -20.75 32.32
N ALA A 99 21.02 -21.08 33.35
CA ALA A 99 22.09 -20.22 33.86
C ALA A 99 23.43 -20.48 33.15
N VAL A 100 24.29 -19.44 33.09
CA VAL A 100 25.66 -19.52 32.58
C VAL A 100 26.64 -19.40 33.76
N PRO A 101 27.63 -20.30 33.92
CA PRO A 101 28.68 -20.15 34.92
C PRO A 101 29.81 -19.24 34.41
N ALA A 102 30.45 -18.51 35.31
CA ALA A 102 31.66 -17.73 35.05
C ALA A 102 32.94 -18.57 35.21
N PRO A 103 34.05 -18.15 34.59
CA PRO A 103 35.36 -18.33 35.19
C PRO A 103 36.24 -17.06 35.23
N ASP A 104 37.31 -17.18 36.02
CA ASP A 104 38.20 -16.20 36.65
C ASP A 104 39.02 -15.16 35.82
N LYS A 105 39.59 -14.22 36.59
CA LYS A 105 40.76 -13.36 36.27
C LYS A 105 42.03 -14.26 36.11
N ALA A 106 43.18 -13.91 35.53
CA ALA A 106 43.87 -12.67 35.11
C ALA A 106 44.99 -13.11 34.10
N PRO A 107 46.00 -12.29 33.67
CA PRO A 107 46.25 -10.87 33.90
C PRO A 107 46.48 -10.03 32.62
N MET A 108 46.77 -8.74 32.81
CA MET A 108 47.03 -7.75 31.75
C MET A 108 48.27 -8.05 30.90
N SER A 109 48.15 -7.80 29.59
CA SER A 109 49.27 -7.34 28.76
C SER A 109 48.99 -5.92 28.31
N ALA A 110 49.91 -5.00 28.61
CA ALA A 110 49.77 -3.60 28.22
C ALA A 110 50.12 -3.41 26.75
N VAL A 111 49.18 -2.89 25.96
CA VAL A 111 49.46 -2.33 24.63
C VAL A 111 49.31 -0.82 24.73
N THR A 112 50.43 -0.11 24.64
CA THR A 112 50.45 1.35 24.57
C THR A 112 49.82 1.79 23.26
N VAL A 113 48.59 2.31 23.32
CA VAL A 113 47.99 3.03 22.19
C VAL A 113 48.58 4.43 22.14
N LEU A 114 49.34 4.72 21.08
CA LEU A 114 49.75 6.09 20.77
C LEU A 114 48.50 6.93 20.50
N ALA A 115 48.34 8.01 21.25
CA ALA A 115 47.20 8.91 21.10
C ALA A 115 47.23 9.58 19.71
N PRO A 116 46.11 9.66 18.98
CA PRO A 116 46.04 10.51 17.82
C PRO A 116 46.17 11.97 18.26
N GLU A 117 47.04 12.69 17.57
CA GLU A 117 47.30 14.11 17.80
C GLU A 117 46.00 14.91 17.63
N ARG A 118 45.62 15.71 18.62
CA ARG A 118 44.42 16.56 18.51
C ARG A 118 44.70 17.67 17.49
N VAL A 119 44.30 17.45 16.25
CA VAL A 119 44.02 18.57 15.33
C VAL A 119 42.90 19.39 15.98
N SER A 120 43.20 20.65 16.29
CA SER A 120 42.23 21.58 16.84
C SER A 120 41.20 21.91 15.76
N ALA A 121 40.07 21.20 15.79
CA ALA A 121 38.92 21.57 14.99
C ALA A 121 38.40 22.92 15.50
N GLY A 122 38.54 23.97 14.67
CA GLY A 122 37.87 25.23 14.91
C GLY A 122 36.36 24.99 15.03
N ALA A 123 35.70 25.73 15.91
CA ALA A 123 34.26 25.61 16.12
C ALA A 123 33.51 25.96 14.83
N VAL A 124 33.07 24.92 14.10
CA VAL A 124 32.05 25.03 13.06
C VAL A 124 30.69 24.84 13.70
N ASP A 125 29.73 25.70 13.35
CA ASP A 125 28.41 25.70 13.97
C ASP A 125 27.73 24.33 13.89
N ALA A 126 27.23 23.86 15.03
CA ALA A 126 26.63 22.52 15.14
C ALA A 126 25.41 22.34 14.23
N GLU A 127 24.67 23.40 13.93
CA GLU A 127 23.58 23.38 12.94
C GLU A 127 24.12 23.11 11.52
N SER A 128 25.19 23.78 11.11
CA SER A 128 25.80 23.59 9.78
C SER A 128 26.39 22.18 9.64
N ALA A 129 27.05 21.66 10.68
CA ALA A 129 27.56 20.29 10.69
C ALA A 129 26.42 19.25 10.61
N THR A 130 25.30 19.48 11.32
CA THR A 130 24.14 18.59 11.30
C THR A 130 23.44 18.58 9.95
N TRP A 131 23.29 19.75 9.31
CA TRP A 131 22.71 19.85 7.96
C TRP A 131 23.58 19.15 6.91
N VAL A 132 24.90 19.37 6.92
CA VAL A 132 25.83 18.74 5.96
C VAL A 132 25.84 17.21 6.13
N LEU A 133 25.80 16.70 7.36
CA LEU A 133 25.70 15.26 7.62
C LEU A 133 24.37 14.68 7.13
N ALA A 134 23.24 15.36 7.38
CA ALA A 134 21.93 14.92 6.91
C ALA A 134 21.81 14.91 5.37
N GLN A 135 22.39 15.91 4.70
CA GLN A 135 22.40 15.98 3.24
C GLN A 135 23.27 14.84 2.65
N ALA A 136 24.47 14.63 3.20
CA ALA A 136 25.36 13.55 2.77
C ALA A 136 24.77 12.14 2.96
N THR A 137 23.96 11.89 4.00
CA THR A 137 23.28 10.60 4.16
C THR A 137 22.16 10.39 3.16
N VAL A 138 21.34 11.42 2.88
CA VAL A 138 20.27 11.35 1.86
C VAL A 138 20.84 11.09 0.46
N ASP A 139 21.92 11.79 0.09
CA ASP A 139 22.59 11.58 -1.21
C ASP A 139 23.21 10.18 -1.31
N SER A 140 23.83 9.69 -0.24
CA SER A 140 24.38 8.32 -0.17
C SER A 140 23.29 7.24 -0.29
N GLU A 141 22.15 7.39 0.39
CA GLU A 141 21.00 6.51 0.25
C GLU A 141 20.39 6.56 -1.16
N SER A 142 20.41 7.72 -1.81
CA SER A 142 19.94 7.90 -3.19
C SER A 142 20.84 7.16 -4.20
N LEU A 143 22.16 7.28 -4.06
CA LEU A 143 23.13 6.60 -4.92
C LEU A 143 23.10 5.07 -4.73
N LEU A 144 23.03 4.59 -3.49
CA LEU A 144 22.90 3.16 -3.20
C LEU A 144 21.61 2.57 -3.79
N ARG A 145 20.48 3.29 -3.69
CA ARG A 145 19.22 2.88 -4.33
C ARG A 145 19.31 2.91 -5.86
N SER A 146 19.99 3.90 -6.43
CA SER A 146 20.17 4.00 -7.89
C SER A 146 20.91 2.77 -8.43
N ASN A 147 22.04 2.39 -7.82
CA ASN A 147 22.79 1.19 -8.20
C ASN A 147 21.99 -0.11 -7.98
N ALA A 148 21.22 -0.20 -6.89
CA ALA A 148 20.35 -1.35 -6.63
C ALA A 148 19.24 -1.46 -7.70
N ASN A 149 18.63 -0.33 -8.08
CA ASN A 149 17.60 -0.25 -9.12
C ASN A 149 18.16 -0.62 -10.49
N GLU A 150 19.40 -0.21 -10.83
CA GLU A 150 20.11 -0.67 -12.03
C GLU A 150 20.26 -2.20 -12.06
N SER A 151 20.63 -2.83 -10.94
CA SER A 151 20.74 -4.30 -10.86
C SER A 151 19.40 -5.05 -10.96
N LEU A 152 18.30 -4.36 -10.59
CA LEU A 152 16.91 -4.84 -10.69
C LEU A 152 16.37 -4.71 -12.11
N ILE A 153 16.63 -3.61 -12.83
CA ILE A 153 16.22 -3.48 -14.24
C ILE A 153 17.03 -4.34 -15.20
N GLN A 154 18.21 -4.80 -14.78
CA GLN A 154 18.98 -5.86 -15.46
C GLN A 154 18.48 -7.28 -15.11
N ALA A 155 17.50 -7.43 -14.21
CA ALA A 155 16.91 -8.74 -13.92
C ALA A 155 16.01 -9.21 -15.05
N THR A 156 16.12 -10.48 -15.42
CA THR A 156 15.09 -11.17 -16.19
C THR A 156 13.76 -11.04 -15.45
N VAL A 157 12.82 -10.34 -16.07
CA VAL A 157 11.43 -10.22 -15.64
C VAL A 157 10.53 -11.10 -16.52
N LYS A 158 9.44 -11.59 -15.93
CA LYS A 158 8.40 -12.31 -16.67
C LYS A 158 7.01 -11.85 -16.19
N PRO A 159 6.41 -10.83 -16.82
CA PRO A 159 5.06 -10.39 -16.50
C PRO A 159 4.06 -11.55 -16.50
N PRO A 160 3.18 -11.66 -15.50
CA PRO A 160 2.13 -12.68 -15.49
C PRO A 160 1.23 -12.59 -16.72
N SER A 161 0.67 -13.73 -17.14
CA SER A 161 -0.36 -13.77 -18.18
C SER A 161 -1.61 -12.96 -17.76
N SER A 162 -2.31 -12.39 -18.75
CA SER A 162 -3.56 -11.66 -18.54
C SER A 162 -4.59 -12.49 -17.78
N ALA A 163 -5.16 -11.92 -16.72
CA ALA A 163 -6.10 -12.61 -15.84
C ALA A 163 -7.00 -11.65 -15.06
N ARG A 164 -8.14 -12.17 -14.59
CA ARG A 164 -9.04 -11.56 -13.63
C ARG A 164 -8.96 -12.32 -12.31
N LEU A 165 -8.64 -11.60 -11.24
CA LEU A 165 -8.50 -12.14 -9.88
C LEU A 165 -9.60 -11.55 -9.00
N GLN A 166 -10.44 -12.41 -8.42
CA GLN A 166 -11.52 -12.00 -7.52
C GLN A 166 -11.12 -12.30 -6.08
N PHE A 167 -11.18 -11.30 -5.21
CA PHE A 167 -10.77 -11.37 -3.81
C PHE A 167 -11.98 -11.23 -2.88
N ASP A 168 -11.93 -11.95 -1.76
CA ASP A 168 -12.69 -11.57 -0.57
C ASP A 168 -11.79 -10.65 0.28
N VAL A 169 -12.30 -9.47 0.61
CA VAL A 169 -11.60 -8.45 1.41
C VAL A 169 -12.16 -8.47 2.81
N LEU A 170 -11.40 -9.07 3.73
CA LEU A 170 -11.71 -9.21 5.14
C LEU A 170 -11.09 -8.02 5.88
N GLY A 171 -11.92 -7.08 6.31
CA GLY A 171 -11.46 -5.90 7.00
C GLY A 171 -11.88 -5.84 8.47
N LYS A 172 -11.15 -5.04 9.24
CA LYS A 172 -11.46 -4.71 10.64
C LYS A 172 -11.22 -3.23 10.85
N ILE A 173 -12.24 -2.50 11.32
CA ILE A 173 -12.13 -1.07 11.68
C ILE A 173 -12.60 -0.89 13.11
N LYS A 174 -11.76 -0.34 13.99
CA LYS A 174 -12.08 -0.08 15.41
C LYS A 174 -12.71 -1.28 16.14
N GLY A 175 -12.29 -2.49 15.79
CA GLY A 175 -12.83 -3.75 16.33
C GLY A 175 -13.93 -4.42 15.48
N PHE A 176 -14.65 -3.67 14.64
CA PHE A 176 -15.75 -4.19 13.83
C PHE A 176 -15.24 -4.82 12.53
N GLY A 177 -15.57 -6.10 12.31
CA GLY A 177 -15.26 -6.81 11.08
C GLY A 177 -16.22 -6.46 9.94
N TYR A 178 -15.73 -6.45 8.71
CA TYR A 178 -16.53 -6.40 7.50
C TYR A 178 -15.94 -7.32 6.41
N THR A 179 -16.79 -7.72 5.46
CA THR A 179 -16.36 -8.47 4.28
C THR A 179 -16.94 -7.80 3.05
N VAL A 180 -16.08 -7.45 2.09
CA VAL A 180 -16.46 -6.94 0.77
C VAL A 180 -15.74 -7.71 -0.33
N ARG A 181 -16.08 -7.47 -1.60
CA ARG A 181 -15.44 -8.12 -2.74
C ARG A 181 -14.52 -7.14 -3.46
N GLY A 182 -13.35 -7.63 -3.87
CA GLY A 182 -12.44 -6.97 -4.79
C GLY A 182 -12.34 -7.71 -6.11
N GLU A 183 -12.13 -7.00 -7.22
CA GLU A 183 -11.74 -7.57 -8.50
C GLU A 183 -10.52 -6.83 -9.06
N LEU A 184 -9.48 -7.58 -9.40
CA LEU A 184 -8.29 -7.10 -10.11
C LEU A 184 -8.31 -7.66 -11.53
N SER A 185 -8.44 -6.78 -12.53
CA SER A 185 -8.23 -7.10 -13.94
C SER A 185 -6.80 -6.72 -14.32
N TRP A 186 -6.04 -7.70 -14.81
CA TRP A 186 -4.69 -7.55 -15.34
C TRP A 186 -4.66 -7.96 -16.80
N GLN A 187 -4.15 -7.07 -17.67
CA GLN A 187 -4.06 -7.29 -19.11
C GLN A 187 -2.71 -6.79 -19.63
N GLN A 188 -2.08 -7.56 -20.50
CA GLN A 188 -0.83 -7.20 -21.17
C GLN A 188 -0.68 -7.88 -22.55
N ASP A 189 0.10 -7.25 -23.43
CA ASP A 189 0.41 -7.71 -24.80
C ASP A 189 1.93 -7.94 -25.04
N GLY A 190 2.71 -7.98 -23.95
CA GLY A 190 4.18 -8.03 -23.96
C GLY A 190 4.88 -6.69 -24.20
N ARG A 191 4.18 -5.61 -24.53
CA ARG A 191 4.73 -4.25 -24.76
C ARG A 191 4.07 -3.19 -23.88
N GLN A 192 2.80 -3.38 -23.56
CA GLN A 192 1.97 -2.51 -22.75
C GLN A 192 1.19 -3.34 -21.74
N TYR A 193 0.74 -2.67 -20.68
CA TYR A 193 -0.13 -3.28 -19.69
C TYR A 193 -1.24 -2.32 -19.24
N GLN A 194 -2.33 -2.92 -18.76
CA GLN A 194 -3.40 -2.25 -18.04
C GLN A 194 -3.76 -3.07 -16.80
N SER A 195 -3.90 -2.39 -15.67
CA SER A 195 -4.32 -2.96 -14.39
C SER A 195 -5.45 -2.12 -13.82
N ARG A 196 -6.54 -2.77 -13.40
CA ARG A 196 -7.67 -2.13 -12.71
C ARG A 196 -8.01 -2.95 -11.49
N PHE A 197 -8.03 -2.31 -10.32
CA PHE A 197 -8.52 -2.91 -9.08
C PHE A 197 -9.76 -2.18 -8.59
N GLU A 198 -10.84 -2.90 -8.32
CA GLU A 198 -12.10 -2.34 -7.84
C GLU A 198 -12.58 -3.05 -6.57
N ILE A 199 -12.81 -2.29 -5.50
CA ILE A 199 -13.44 -2.77 -4.26
C ILE A 199 -14.85 -2.17 -4.17
N GLY A 200 -15.87 -3.03 -4.22
CA GLY A 200 -17.26 -2.63 -4.06
C GLY A 200 -17.67 -2.49 -2.59
N MET A 201 -18.25 -1.35 -2.21
CA MET A 201 -18.71 -1.07 -0.85
C MET A 201 -20.23 -0.90 -0.83
N PRO A 202 -21.01 -1.83 -0.22
CA PRO A 202 -22.46 -1.69 -0.13
C PRO A 202 -22.87 -0.32 0.45
N LEU A 203 -23.79 0.36 -0.23
CA LEU A 203 -24.30 1.71 0.09
C LEU A 203 -23.29 2.87 0.02
N LEU A 204 -22.02 2.62 -0.35
CA LEU A 204 -20.94 3.62 -0.34
C LEU A 204 -20.28 3.85 -1.71
N GLY A 205 -20.63 3.04 -2.72
CA GLY A 205 -20.04 3.08 -4.07
C GLY A 205 -18.90 2.06 -4.20
N SER A 206 -17.88 2.39 -4.99
CA SER A 206 -16.66 1.59 -5.08
C SER A 206 -15.41 2.47 -5.00
N ARG A 207 -14.28 1.86 -4.61
CA ARG A 207 -12.96 2.42 -4.87
C ARG A 207 -12.38 1.71 -6.08
N VAL A 208 -11.87 2.49 -7.03
CA VAL A 208 -11.26 2.03 -8.26
C VAL A 208 -9.85 2.58 -8.34
N GLN A 209 -8.86 1.69 -8.38
CA GLN A 209 -7.49 2.02 -8.75
C GLN A 209 -7.20 1.55 -10.17
N THR A 210 -6.40 2.31 -10.90
CA THR A 210 -5.95 1.99 -12.25
C THR A 210 -4.47 2.29 -12.40
N SER A 211 -3.78 1.44 -13.16
CA SER A 211 -2.39 1.63 -13.56
C SER A 211 -2.25 1.19 -15.01
N GLN A 212 -1.55 1.97 -15.80
CA GLN A 212 -1.24 1.64 -17.19
C GLN A 212 0.15 2.13 -17.55
N GLY A 213 0.77 1.45 -18.50
CA GLY A 213 2.10 1.80 -18.96
C GLY A 213 2.67 0.81 -19.96
N GLN A 214 3.99 0.88 -20.13
CA GLN A 214 4.76 0.03 -21.02
C GLN A 214 5.40 -1.14 -20.25
N ILE A 215 5.89 -2.13 -20.99
CA ILE A 215 6.71 -3.23 -20.49
C ILE A 215 8.09 -3.08 -21.15
N GLY A 216 9.11 -2.83 -20.34
CA GLY A 216 10.51 -2.72 -20.76
C GLY A 216 11.36 -3.86 -20.22
N GLY A 217 12.67 -3.82 -20.50
CA GLY A 217 13.61 -4.87 -20.09
C GLY A 217 13.67 -5.12 -18.58
N GLY A 218 13.42 -4.08 -17.76
CA GLY A 218 13.34 -4.17 -16.30
C GLY A 218 11.93 -4.38 -15.73
N GLY A 219 10.94 -4.67 -16.58
CA GLY A 219 9.55 -4.91 -16.18
C GLY A 219 8.64 -3.73 -16.48
N LEU A 220 7.69 -3.48 -15.58
CA LEU A 220 6.63 -2.50 -15.79
C LEU A 220 7.20 -1.07 -15.70
N LEU A 221 6.80 -0.25 -16.68
CA LEU A 221 7.11 1.16 -16.77
C LEU A 221 5.77 1.92 -16.76
N PRO A 222 5.20 2.23 -15.57
CA PRO A 222 3.97 3.00 -15.48
C PRO A 222 4.09 4.33 -16.20
N THR A 223 3.00 4.77 -16.81
CA THR A 223 2.82 6.11 -17.39
C THR A 223 1.76 6.91 -16.62
N ARG A 224 0.73 6.23 -16.09
CA ARG A 224 -0.32 6.83 -15.27
C ARG A 224 -0.81 5.86 -14.19
N PHE A 225 -0.99 6.39 -12.99
CA PHE A 225 -1.78 5.80 -11.90
C PHE A 225 -3.00 6.68 -11.62
N GLY A 226 -4.15 6.08 -11.32
CA GLY A 226 -5.38 6.78 -10.91
C GLY A 226 -6.07 6.07 -9.75
N ASP A 227 -6.56 6.83 -8.78
CA ASP A 227 -7.29 6.36 -7.59
C ASP A 227 -8.59 7.15 -7.44
N LYS A 228 -9.73 6.47 -7.59
CA LYS A 228 -11.06 7.06 -7.63
C LYS A 228 -11.96 6.45 -6.55
N VAL A 229 -12.58 7.32 -5.75
CA VAL A 229 -13.64 6.95 -4.79
C VAL A 229 -14.90 7.77 -5.03
N ARG A 230 -14.74 9.09 -5.20
CA ARG A 230 -15.80 10.00 -5.66
C ARG A 230 -15.28 10.80 -6.84
N SER A 231 -14.28 11.65 -6.58
CA SER A 231 -13.35 12.16 -7.59
C SER A 231 -12.19 11.17 -7.78
N GLU A 232 -11.49 11.32 -8.91
CA GLU A 232 -10.22 10.65 -9.19
C GLU A 232 -9.05 11.58 -8.81
N GLN A 233 -7.99 11.00 -8.26
CA GLN A 233 -6.67 11.63 -8.15
C GLN A 233 -5.65 10.74 -8.86
N ALA A 234 -4.68 11.33 -9.54
CA ALA A 234 -3.76 10.62 -10.42
C ALA A 234 -2.31 11.07 -10.26
N ALA A 235 -1.39 10.18 -10.62
CA ALA A 235 0.02 10.48 -10.83
C ALA A 235 0.41 10.16 -12.27
N HIS A 236 1.28 10.98 -12.86
CA HIS A 236 1.84 10.77 -14.20
C HIS A 236 3.35 10.61 -14.09
N PHE A 237 3.88 9.69 -14.88
CA PHE A 237 5.31 9.35 -14.91
C PHE A 237 5.93 9.97 -16.16
N GLU A 238 6.38 11.22 -16.05
CA GLU A 238 6.94 12.03 -17.13
C GLU A 238 8.42 11.66 -17.32
N ARG A 239 8.64 10.48 -17.90
CA ARG A 239 9.97 9.85 -18.01
C ARG A 239 10.93 10.58 -18.94
N ASP A 240 10.39 11.32 -19.91
CA ASP A 240 11.11 12.29 -20.76
C ASP A 240 11.69 13.46 -19.95
N LYS A 241 11.08 13.80 -18.80
CA LYS A 241 11.49 14.90 -17.91
C LYS A 241 12.16 14.42 -16.62
N GLY A 242 12.18 13.11 -16.36
CA GLY A 242 12.67 12.54 -15.10
C GLY A 242 11.80 12.89 -13.88
N LEU A 243 10.49 13.11 -14.07
CA LEU A 243 9.59 13.61 -13.03
C LEU A 243 8.31 12.77 -12.86
N ILE A 244 7.72 12.88 -11.67
CA ILE A 244 6.38 12.41 -11.33
C ILE A 244 5.53 13.64 -10.96
N SER A 245 4.41 13.84 -11.64
CA SER A 245 3.47 14.91 -11.35
C SER A 245 2.13 14.38 -10.83
N PHE A 246 1.47 15.15 -9.96
CA PHE A 246 0.26 14.72 -9.25
C PHE A 246 -0.93 15.63 -9.55
N SER A 247 -2.07 15.05 -9.90
CA SER A 247 -3.31 15.82 -10.14
C SER A 247 -3.93 16.39 -8.86
N ALA A 248 -3.38 16.06 -7.69
CA ALA A 248 -3.79 16.55 -6.40
C ALA A 248 -3.18 17.93 -6.04
N ASN A 249 -2.45 18.56 -6.97
CA ASN A 249 -1.71 19.82 -6.76
C ASN A 249 -0.69 19.72 -5.61
N THR A 250 -0.09 18.55 -5.42
CA THR A 250 1.07 18.34 -4.55
C THR A 250 2.37 18.53 -5.34
N PRO A 251 3.50 18.87 -4.68
CA PRO A 251 4.79 19.03 -5.36
C PRO A 251 5.18 17.77 -6.14
N SER A 252 5.75 17.95 -7.33
CA SER A 252 6.31 16.86 -8.13
C SER A 252 7.49 16.18 -7.44
N ALA A 253 7.69 14.90 -7.71
CA ALA A 253 8.84 14.14 -7.22
C ALA A 253 9.79 13.76 -8.37
N PRO A 254 11.11 13.59 -8.11
CA PRO A 254 12.01 12.96 -9.08
C PRO A 254 11.58 11.51 -9.39
N LEU A 255 11.66 11.12 -10.66
CA LEU A 255 11.35 9.77 -11.10
C LEU A 255 12.58 8.86 -10.98
N GLU A 256 12.56 7.91 -10.05
CA GLU A 256 13.63 6.92 -9.91
C GLU A 256 13.55 5.81 -10.98
N LEU A 257 14.70 5.19 -11.29
CA LEU A 257 14.73 3.98 -12.12
C LEU A 257 13.93 2.86 -11.45
N GLY A 258 13.12 2.15 -12.25
CA GLY A 258 12.26 1.07 -11.76
C GLY A 258 11.03 1.51 -10.94
N ALA A 259 10.77 2.82 -10.77
CA ALA A 259 9.63 3.33 -10.02
C ALA A 259 8.28 2.74 -10.45
N GLN A 260 7.47 2.34 -9.47
CA GLN A 260 6.16 1.71 -9.64
C GLN A 260 5.07 2.55 -8.97
N ASP A 261 3.82 2.43 -9.41
CA ASP A 261 2.69 2.89 -8.60
C ASP A 261 2.16 1.79 -7.67
N ARG A 262 1.28 2.17 -6.74
CA ARG A 262 0.69 1.28 -5.74
C ARG A 262 -0.09 0.08 -6.29
N LEU A 263 -0.44 0.04 -7.59
CA LEU A 263 -1.14 -1.07 -8.23
C LEU A 263 -0.22 -1.88 -9.17
N SER A 264 0.64 -1.23 -9.95
CA SER A 264 1.67 -1.92 -10.76
C SER A 264 2.68 -2.67 -9.90
N LEU A 265 2.98 -2.20 -8.69
CA LEU A 265 3.85 -2.83 -7.71
C LEU A 265 3.61 -4.35 -7.56
N PHE A 266 2.36 -4.79 -7.44
CA PHE A 266 2.05 -6.22 -7.26
C PHE A 266 2.48 -7.04 -8.48
N MET A 267 2.26 -6.50 -9.67
CA MET A 267 2.60 -7.18 -10.93
C MET A 267 4.09 -7.05 -11.25
N GLN A 268 4.77 -5.98 -10.83
CA GLN A 268 6.22 -5.86 -10.93
C GLN A 268 6.93 -6.86 -10.01
N LEU A 269 6.51 -7.00 -8.75
CA LEU A 269 7.07 -8.00 -7.83
C LEU A 269 6.80 -9.43 -8.33
N ALA A 270 5.59 -9.72 -8.83
CA ALA A 270 5.30 -10.98 -9.51
C ALA A 270 6.24 -11.21 -10.73
N SER A 271 6.48 -10.16 -11.53
CA SER A 271 7.34 -10.23 -12.73
C SER A 271 8.80 -10.55 -12.38
N LEU A 272 9.34 -9.93 -11.32
CA LEU A 272 10.69 -10.16 -10.83
C LEU A 272 10.83 -11.60 -10.31
N LEU A 273 9.91 -12.03 -9.42
CA LEU A 273 9.90 -13.37 -8.84
C LEU A 273 9.75 -14.46 -9.92
N ALA A 274 8.87 -14.27 -10.91
CA ALA A 274 8.64 -15.22 -11.99
C ALA A 274 9.79 -15.28 -13.03
N GLY A 275 10.48 -14.16 -13.26
CA GLY A 275 11.53 -14.05 -14.27
C GLY A 275 12.88 -14.60 -13.81
N ALA A 276 13.21 -14.46 -12.51
CA ALA A 276 14.47 -14.96 -11.95
C ALA A 276 14.33 -15.44 -10.48
N PRO A 277 13.55 -16.50 -10.18
CA PRO A 277 13.30 -16.95 -8.79
C PRO A 277 14.56 -17.12 -7.94
N GLN A 278 15.65 -17.62 -8.55
CA GLN A 278 16.92 -17.88 -7.87
C GLN A 278 17.67 -16.61 -7.41
N ARG A 279 17.30 -15.42 -7.92
CA ARG A 279 17.83 -14.12 -7.43
C ARG A 279 17.14 -13.64 -6.15
N TYR A 280 16.07 -14.31 -5.72
CA TYR A 280 15.22 -13.88 -4.59
C TYR A 280 15.09 -14.97 -3.50
N PRO A 281 16.20 -15.49 -2.94
CA PRO A 281 16.13 -16.34 -1.74
C PRO A 281 15.58 -15.56 -0.53
N THR A 282 15.16 -16.30 0.51
CA THR A 282 14.77 -15.73 1.80
C THR A 282 15.83 -14.77 2.34
N GLY A 283 15.39 -13.60 2.80
CA GLY A 283 16.25 -12.52 3.29
C GLY A 283 16.61 -11.47 2.24
N THR A 284 16.44 -11.75 0.94
CA THR A 284 16.64 -10.75 -0.12
C THR A 284 15.75 -9.53 0.11
N GLN A 285 16.32 -8.34 -0.07
CA GLN A 285 15.60 -7.08 0.01
C GLN A 285 15.45 -6.47 -1.40
N ILE A 286 14.26 -5.99 -1.70
CA ILE A 286 13.90 -5.33 -2.97
C ILE A 286 13.40 -3.93 -2.61
N THR A 287 14.15 -2.89 -2.98
CA THR A 287 13.74 -1.49 -2.79
C THR A 287 13.24 -0.93 -4.11
N LEU A 288 12.10 -0.24 -4.09
CA LEU A 288 11.49 0.41 -5.25
C LEU A 288 10.88 1.75 -4.81
N GLN A 289 10.95 2.77 -5.66
CA GLN A 289 10.15 3.99 -5.46
C GLN A 289 8.67 3.68 -5.75
N ILE A 290 7.81 3.85 -4.75
CA ILE A 290 6.38 3.58 -4.83
C ILE A 290 5.59 4.88 -4.89
N VAL A 291 4.81 5.03 -5.94
CA VAL A 291 4.05 6.23 -6.28
C VAL A 291 2.58 6.05 -5.95
N SER A 292 1.99 7.06 -5.34
CA SER A 292 0.55 7.16 -5.11
C SER A 292 -0.03 8.35 -5.89
N ALA A 293 -1.31 8.65 -5.72
CA ALA A 293 -1.92 9.83 -6.31
C ALA A 293 -1.42 11.19 -5.75
N ARG A 294 -0.47 11.21 -4.79
CA ARG A 294 0.00 12.44 -4.12
C ARG A 294 1.50 12.52 -3.80
N GLU A 295 2.19 11.39 -3.75
CA GLU A 295 3.55 11.25 -3.21
C GLU A 295 4.29 10.11 -3.91
N ALA A 296 5.62 10.13 -3.83
CA ALA A 296 6.50 9.03 -4.21
C ALA A 296 7.49 8.77 -3.06
N GLU A 297 7.54 7.54 -2.56
CA GLU A 297 8.41 7.16 -1.44
C GLU A 297 9.07 5.78 -1.70
N PRO A 298 10.36 5.59 -1.34
CA PRO A 298 10.98 4.27 -1.44
C PRO A 298 10.37 3.30 -0.42
N TRP A 299 9.95 2.12 -0.89
CA TRP A 299 9.55 0.99 -0.04
C TRP A 299 10.57 -0.13 -0.21
N THR A 300 10.98 -0.74 0.89
CA THR A 300 11.82 -1.94 0.89
C THR A 300 11.00 -3.15 1.30
N PHE A 301 10.97 -4.17 0.45
CA PHE A 301 10.35 -5.46 0.72
C PHE A 301 11.41 -6.51 1.03
N ARG A 302 11.23 -7.29 2.10
CA ARG A 302 12.03 -8.48 2.36
C ARG A 302 11.28 -9.72 1.88
N VAL A 303 11.98 -10.61 1.18
CA VAL A 303 11.50 -11.98 0.89
C VAL A 303 11.58 -12.82 2.16
N ASP A 304 10.44 -13.32 2.61
CA ASP A 304 10.31 -14.20 3.77
C ASP A 304 10.22 -15.67 3.33
N PRO A 305 10.36 -16.66 4.26
CA PRO A 305 10.15 -18.06 3.92
C PRO A 305 8.79 -18.30 3.26
N ALA A 306 8.75 -19.19 2.27
CA ALA A 306 7.49 -19.59 1.65
C ALA A 306 6.58 -20.31 2.65
N GLU A 307 5.27 -20.04 2.59
CA GLU A 307 4.26 -20.65 3.46
C GLU A 307 3.05 -21.15 2.63
N THR A 308 2.36 -22.18 3.13
CA THR A 308 1.16 -22.71 2.47
C THR A 308 -0.08 -22.00 3.00
N LEU A 309 -0.69 -21.16 2.17
CA LEU A 309 -1.93 -20.48 2.47
C LEU A 309 -3.13 -21.41 2.31
N GLN A 310 -4.12 -21.28 3.19
CA GLN A 310 -5.43 -21.90 3.03
C GLN A 310 -6.35 -20.92 2.31
N LEU A 311 -6.41 -21.01 0.98
CA LEU A 311 -7.26 -20.16 0.14
C LEU A 311 -8.60 -20.86 -0.14
N PRO A 312 -9.65 -20.13 -0.57
CA PRO A 312 -10.85 -20.72 -1.16
C PRO A 312 -10.57 -21.62 -2.39
N LEU A 313 -9.41 -21.46 -3.02
CA LEU A 313 -8.90 -22.31 -4.11
C LEU A 313 -8.21 -23.60 -3.62
N GLY A 314 -8.05 -23.78 -2.31
CA GLY A 314 -7.33 -24.88 -1.67
C GLY A 314 -5.95 -24.50 -1.10
N PRO A 315 -5.23 -25.47 -0.52
CA PRO A 315 -3.88 -25.27 0.02
C PRO A 315 -2.91 -24.80 -1.08
N THR A 316 -2.35 -23.61 -0.92
CA THR A 316 -1.56 -22.93 -1.96
C THR A 316 -0.21 -22.46 -1.39
N PRO A 317 0.91 -23.11 -1.75
CA PRO A 317 2.25 -22.62 -1.44
C PRO A 317 2.48 -21.23 -2.07
N ALA A 318 2.94 -20.27 -1.27
CA ALA A 318 3.21 -18.91 -1.70
C ALA A 318 4.50 -18.35 -1.09
N VAL A 319 5.22 -17.56 -1.88
CA VAL A 319 6.34 -16.74 -1.40
C VAL A 319 5.77 -15.47 -0.78
N ARG A 320 6.17 -15.18 0.45
CA ARG A 320 5.76 -13.97 1.17
C ARG A 320 6.80 -12.87 1.01
N LEU A 321 6.35 -11.64 0.72
CA LEU A 321 7.15 -10.43 0.81
C LEU A 321 6.54 -9.49 1.85
N THR A 322 7.34 -8.99 2.78
CA THR A 322 6.92 -8.05 3.83
C THR A 322 7.60 -6.70 3.65
N ARG A 323 6.82 -5.60 3.58
CA ARG A 323 7.36 -4.23 3.61
C ARG A 323 8.03 -3.98 4.96
N LEU A 324 9.30 -3.57 4.93
CA LEU A 324 10.01 -3.09 6.12
C LEU A 324 9.52 -1.66 6.46
N PRO A 325 9.20 -1.38 7.73
CA PRO A 325 8.85 -0.02 8.15
C PRO A 325 10.09 0.89 8.09
N ARG A 326 9.90 2.13 7.63
CA ARG A 326 10.91 3.19 7.61
C ARG A 326 10.78 4.13 8.79
N GLN A 327 9.56 4.33 9.29
CA GLN A 327 9.26 5.20 10.43
C GLN A 327 8.44 4.46 11.50
N PRO A 328 8.49 4.92 12.77
CA PRO A 328 7.50 4.54 13.77
C PRO A 328 6.10 4.85 13.24
N TYR A 329 5.15 3.91 13.44
CA TYR A 329 3.79 4.02 12.92
C TYR A 329 3.68 4.02 11.38
N ASP A 330 4.61 3.40 10.67
CA ASP A 330 4.35 2.95 9.29
C ASP A 330 3.29 1.84 9.25
N GLN A 331 2.52 1.79 8.16
CA GLN A 331 1.62 0.67 7.87
C GLN A 331 2.42 -0.58 7.48
N GLN A 332 2.07 -1.74 8.06
CA GLN A 332 2.62 -3.03 7.62
C GLN A 332 1.89 -3.49 6.36
N VAL A 333 2.66 -3.91 5.35
CA VAL A 333 2.15 -4.48 4.09
C VAL A 333 2.79 -5.84 3.88
N ASP A 334 1.99 -6.89 3.90
CA ASP A 334 2.38 -8.27 3.60
C ASP A 334 1.77 -8.69 2.25
N LEU A 335 2.57 -9.30 1.37
CA LEU A 335 2.19 -9.74 0.04
C LEU A 335 2.50 -11.24 -0.11
N TRP A 336 1.65 -11.99 -0.80
CA TRP A 336 1.90 -13.40 -1.11
C TRP A 336 1.70 -13.69 -2.59
N PHE A 337 2.66 -14.39 -3.18
CA PHE A 337 2.70 -14.74 -4.61
C PHE A 337 2.81 -16.25 -4.77
N ALA A 338 1.90 -16.89 -5.53
CA ALA A 338 1.87 -18.34 -5.67
C ALA A 338 2.62 -18.82 -6.93
N PRO A 339 3.75 -19.56 -6.81
CA PRO A 339 4.50 -20.04 -7.99
C PRO A 339 3.66 -20.91 -8.93
N SER A 340 2.74 -21.72 -8.39
CA SER A 340 1.80 -22.56 -9.14
C SER A 340 0.80 -21.77 -9.99
N LEU A 341 0.58 -20.48 -9.68
CA LEU A 341 -0.26 -19.55 -10.44
C LEU A 341 0.58 -18.50 -11.17
N GLY A 342 1.81 -18.84 -11.56
CA GLY A 342 2.70 -17.93 -12.30
C GLY A 342 3.17 -16.73 -11.48
N TYR A 343 3.29 -16.89 -10.14
CA TYR A 343 3.56 -15.82 -9.17
C TYR A 343 2.52 -14.70 -9.13
N LEU A 344 1.28 -14.95 -9.57
CA LEU A 344 0.18 -14.01 -9.34
C LEU A 344 -0.02 -13.72 -7.83
N PRO A 345 -0.41 -12.48 -7.47
CA PRO A 345 -0.69 -12.12 -6.08
C PRO A 345 -1.94 -12.86 -5.58
N VAL A 346 -1.77 -13.71 -4.57
CA VAL A 346 -2.86 -14.52 -4.00
C VAL A 346 -3.37 -14.00 -2.66
N ARG A 347 -2.59 -13.15 -1.99
CA ARG A 347 -3.03 -12.43 -0.79
C ARG A 347 -2.29 -11.10 -0.65
N LEU A 348 -2.99 -10.10 -0.14
CA LEU A 348 -2.44 -8.81 0.27
C LEU A 348 -3.06 -8.44 1.62
N ARG A 349 -2.24 -8.25 2.64
CA ARG A 349 -2.67 -7.79 3.96
C ARG A 349 -2.02 -6.46 4.29
N VAL A 350 -2.85 -5.46 4.57
CA VAL A 350 -2.43 -4.17 5.12
C VAL A 350 -2.89 -4.09 6.57
N THR A 351 -1.99 -3.72 7.47
CA THR A 351 -2.29 -3.45 8.88
C THR A 351 -1.83 -2.03 9.21
N HIS A 352 -2.78 -1.18 9.58
CA HIS A 352 -2.54 0.21 9.96
C HIS A 352 -2.10 0.31 11.43
N PRO A 353 -1.36 1.36 11.84
CA PRO A 353 -0.85 1.50 13.21
C PRO A 353 -1.93 1.56 14.29
N ASN A 354 -3.14 1.95 13.93
CA ASN A 354 -4.31 1.97 14.81
C ASN A 354 -4.97 0.58 15.00
N GLY A 355 -4.41 -0.47 14.40
CA GLY A 355 -4.95 -1.84 14.45
C GLY A 355 -6.08 -2.12 13.47
N ASP A 356 -6.41 -1.18 12.58
CA ASP A 356 -7.29 -1.46 11.44
C ASP A 356 -6.55 -2.36 10.44
N VAL A 357 -7.29 -3.27 9.80
CA VAL A 357 -6.74 -4.28 8.88
C VAL A 357 -7.61 -4.35 7.63
N ALA A 358 -7.00 -4.60 6.47
CA ALA A 358 -7.67 -5.23 5.34
C ALA A 358 -6.81 -6.37 4.79
N ASP A 359 -7.40 -7.55 4.71
CA ASP A 359 -6.79 -8.80 4.25
C ASP A 359 -7.55 -9.28 3.02
N GLN A 360 -6.92 -9.16 1.87
CA GLN A 360 -7.48 -9.49 0.55
C GLN A 360 -7.02 -10.90 0.20
N VAL A 361 -7.95 -11.86 0.12
CA VAL A 361 -7.66 -13.29 -0.08
C VAL A 361 -8.24 -13.73 -1.42
N LEU A 362 -7.42 -14.32 -2.29
CA LEU A 362 -7.85 -14.75 -3.62
C LEU A 362 -8.91 -15.84 -3.54
N ARG A 363 -10.13 -15.52 -3.98
CA ARG A 363 -11.28 -16.44 -4.04
C ARG A 363 -11.40 -17.13 -5.39
N ARG A 364 -11.05 -16.44 -6.50
CA ARG A 364 -11.13 -17.00 -7.85
C ARG A 364 -10.10 -16.37 -8.79
N LEU A 365 -9.53 -17.20 -9.67
CA LEU A 365 -8.72 -16.80 -10.80
C LEU A 365 -9.44 -17.19 -12.10
N GLU A 366 -9.54 -16.25 -13.03
CA GLU A 366 -10.14 -16.43 -14.36
C GLU A 366 -9.10 -15.92 -15.40
N PRO A 367 -8.39 -16.81 -16.14
CA PRO A 367 -7.47 -16.40 -17.20
C PRO A 367 -8.20 -15.63 -18.32
N THR A 368 -7.55 -14.65 -18.93
CA THR A 368 -8.16 -13.80 -19.97
C THR A 368 -7.28 -13.65 -21.22
N GLY A 369 -6.49 -14.68 -21.56
CA GLY A 369 -5.64 -14.78 -22.75
C GLY A 369 -5.22 -16.22 -23.02
#